data_AF-A0A530R0H8-F1
#
_entry.id   AF-A0A530R0H8-F1
#
_cell.length_a   1.000
_cell.length_b   1.000
_cell.length_c   1.000
_cell.angle_alpha   90.00
_cell.angle_beta   90.00
_cell.angle_gamma   90.00
#
_symmetry.space_group_name_H-M   'P 1'
#
loop_
_entity.id
_entity.type
_entity.pdbx_description
1 polymer ?
#
loop_
_entity_poly.entity_id
_entity_poly.type
_entity_poly.pdbx_seq_one_letter_code
_entity_poly.pdbx_strand_id
1 'polypeptide(L)'
;MQETSLYIPVKRFLESLEFTVKGEVGGCDVVGLRDGEPPVVVICELKLQFNLELILQGVDRAASCDEVWLAARMSARGKGREHDRRFRALCRRLGFGLLGVGSAGNIELLLSPA
;
A
#
# COMPACT_ATOMS: atom_id res chain seq x y z
N MET A 1 -11.82 -7.00 -12.24
CA MET A 1 -11.41 -6.00 -11.25
C MET A 1 -10.23 -5.25 -11.85
N GLN A 2 -10.34 -3.93 -12.01
CA GLN A 2 -9.27 -3.09 -12.57
C GLN A 2 -8.40 -2.55 -11.44
N GLU A 3 -7.17 -2.16 -11.72
CA GLU A 3 -6.25 -1.63 -10.71
C GLU A 3 -6.85 -0.43 -9.96
N THR A 4 -7.53 0.46 -10.69
CA THR A 4 -8.27 1.62 -10.16
C THR A 4 -9.33 1.26 -9.12
N SER A 5 -9.86 0.04 -9.13
CA SER A 5 -10.85 -0.38 -8.12
C SER A 5 -10.24 -0.67 -6.74
N LEU A 6 -8.92 -0.78 -6.64
CA LEU A 6 -8.20 -0.88 -5.37
C LEU A 6 -8.10 0.46 -4.63
N TYR A 7 -8.23 1.57 -5.37
CA TYR A 7 -8.11 2.93 -4.83
C TYR A 7 -9.08 3.20 -3.69
N ILE A 8 -10.38 2.96 -3.90
CA ILE A 8 -11.41 3.31 -2.90
C ILE A 8 -11.23 2.58 -1.57
N PRO A 9 -11.00 1.25 -1.54
CA PRO A 9 -10.65 0.54 -0.30
C PRO A 9 -9.43 1.12 0.42
N VAL A 10 -8.33 1.35 -0.30
CA VAL A 10 -7.08 1.86 0.28
C VAL A 10 -7.25 3.29 0.79
N LYS A 11 -7.91 4.14 0.02
CA LYS A 11 -8.25 5.52 0.41
C LYS A 11 -9.00 5.52 1.74
N ARG A 12 -10.07 4.74 1.85
CA ARG A 12 -10.88 4.66 3.08
C ARG A 12 -10.08 4.17 4.28
N PHE A 13 -9.20 3.20 4.07
CA PHE A 13 -8.32 2.72 5.14
C PHE A 13 -7.37 3.81 5.62
N LEU A 14 -6.67 4.50 4.72
CA LEU A 14 -5.77 5.60 5.10
C LEU A 14 -6.55 6.78 5.72
N GLU A 15 -7.73 7.12 5.22
CA GLU A 15 -8.61 8.14 5.84
C GLU A 15 -9.05 7.75 7.25
N SER A 16 -9.25 6.46 7.52
CA SER A 16 -9.54 5.96 8.88
C SER A 16 -8.37 6.10 9.85
N LEU A 17 -7.15 6.32 9.33
CA LEU A 17 -5.94 6.65 10.09
C LEU A 17 -5.67 8.16 10.11
N GLU A 18 -6.71 8.97 9.84
CA GLU A 18 -6.71 10.44 9.91
C GLU A 18 -5.84 11.13 8.84
N PHE A 19 -5.53 10.42 7.74
CA PHE A 19 -4.91 11.05 6.56
C PHE A 19 -5.95 11.70 5.65
N THR A 20 -5.62 12.88 5.11
CA THR A 20 -6.25 13.41 3.91
C THR A 20 -5.63 12.71 2.69
N VAL A 21 -6.45 12.04 1.89
CA VAL A 21 -5.95 11.14 0.83
C VAL A 21 -6.34 11.60 -0.57
N LYS A 22 -5.38 11.60 -1.50
CA LYS A 22 -5.57 11.88 -2.92
C LYS A 22 -4.94 10.77 -3.77
N GLY A 23 -5.43 10.60 -4.99
CA GLY A 23 -4.87 9.67 -5.97
C GLY A 23 -4.15 10.39 -7.11
N GLU A 24 -3.31 9.65 -7.84
CA GLU A 24 -2.60 10.11 -9.05
C GLU A 24 -1.76 11.38 -8.83
N VAL A 25 -1.06 11.46 -7.70
CA VAL A 25 -0.23 12.63 -7.34
C VAL A 25 1.22 12.36 -7.74
N GLY A 26 1.74 13.13 -8.70
CA GLY A 26 3.15 13.04 -9.09
C GLY A 26 3.58 11.64 -9.57
N GLY A 27 2.65 10.88 -10.15
CA GLY A 27 2.88 9.48 -10.57
C GLY A 27 2.77 8.44 -9.45
N CYS A 28 2.39 8.82 -8.23
CA CYS A 28 2.02 7.90 -7.16
C CYS A 28 0.52 7.57 -7.27
N ASP A 29 0.16 6.31 -7.05
CA ASP A 29 -1.25 5.90 -7.09
C ASP A 29 -2.08 6.55 -5.98
N VAL A 30 -1.54 6.60 -4.75
CA VAL A 30 -2.21 7.18 -3.58
C VAL A 30 -1.20 7.92 -2.70
N VAL A 31 -1.57 9.12 -2.26
CA VAL A 31 -0.81 9.92 -1.30
C VAL A 31 -1.73 10.33 -0.14
N GLY A 32 -1.30 10.07 1.08
CA GLY A 32 -1.95 10.51 2.32
C GLY A 32 -1.11 11.56 3.03
N LEU A 33 -1.77 12.60 3.54
CA LEU A 33 -1.14 13.64 4.36
C LEU A 33 -1.90 13.75 5.69
N ARG A 34 -1.19 13.65 6.81
CA ARG A 34 -1.74 13.93 8.14
C ARG A 34 -1.06 15.18 8.67
N ASP A 35 -1.88 16.16 9.02
CA ASP A 35 -1.42 17.47 9.51
C ASP A 35 -0.66 17.33 10.84
N GLY A 36 0.32 18.19 11.06
CA GLY A 36 1.22 18.17 12.20
C GLY A 36 2.47 19.01 11.96
N GLU A 37 3.38 19.05 12.94
CA GLU A 37 4.69 19.71 12.83
C GLU A 37 5.83 18.76 13.26
N PRO A 38 6.55 18.11 12.33
CA PRO A 38 6.32 18.11 10.88
C PRO A 38 5.06 17.30 10.47
N PRO A 39 4.49 17.55 9.28
CA PRO A 39 3.40 16.73 8.76
C PRO A 39 3.90 15.32 8.42
N VAL A 40 2.99 14.34 8.46
CA VAL A 40 3.31 12.96 8.05
C VAL A 40 2.76 12.71 6.64
N VAL A 41 3.64 12.28 5.75
CA VAL A 41 3.34 11.93 4.36
C VAL A 41 3.45 10.42 4.20
N VAL A 42 2.42 9.81 3.61
CA VAL A 42 2.45 8.39 3.24
C VAL A 42 2.17 8.24 1.76
N ILE A 43 2.85 7.28 1.11
CA ILE A 43 2.61 6.93 -0.29
C ILE A 43 2.19 5.47 -0.36
N CYS A 44 1.14 5.18 -1.13
CA CYS A 44 0.69 3.81 -1.38
C CYS A 44 0.63 3.53 -2.89
N GLU A 45 1.34 2.48 -3.32
CA GLU A 45 1.34 1.97 -4.69
C GLU A 45 0.39 0.76 -4.80
N LEU A 46 -0.30 0.64 -5.94
CA LEU A 46 -1.37 -0.34 -6.15
C LEU A 46 -0.98 -1.31 -7.28
N LYS A 47 -1.16 -2.62 -7.06
CA LYS A 47 -1.17 -3.60 -8.15
C LYS A 47 -2.27 -4.64 -7.97
N LEU A 48 -2.78 -5.20 -9.07
CA LEU A 48 -3.70 -6.34 -9.00
C LEU A 48 -3.10 -7.59 -8.33
N GLN A 49 -1.78 -7.70 -8.29
CA GLN A 49 -1.05 -8.77 -7.64
C GLN A 49 0.22 -8.22 -7.00
N PHE A 50 0.55 -8.73 -5.81
CA PHE A 50 1.88 -8.54 -5.25
C PHE A 50 2.92 -9.12 -6.20
N ASN A 51 3.82 -8.27 -6.69
CA ASN A 51 4.89 -8.64 -7.62
C ASN A 51 6.19 -7.86 -7.30
N LEU A 52 7.26 -8.08 -8.08
CA LEU A 52 8.53 -7.37 -7.84
C LEU A 52 8.42 -5.90 -8.21
N GLU A 53 7.69 -5.58 -9.29
CA GLU A 53 7.48 -4.20 -9.74
C GLU A 53 6.89 -3.32 -8.65
N LEU A 54 5.86 -3.81 -7.95
CA LEU A 54 5.24 -3.08 -6.83
C LEU A 54 6.26 -2.75 -5.73
N ILE A 55 7.22 -3.64 -5.46
CA ILE A 55 8.29 -3.37 -4.50
C ILE A 55 9.23 -2.29 -5.03
N LEU A 56 9.62 -2.35 -6.31
CA LEU A 56 10.52 -1.38 -6.92
C LEU A 56 9.89 0.02 -6.94
N GLN A 57 8.61 0.13 -7.28
CA GLN A 57 7.87 1.38 -7.15
C GLN A 57 7.92 1.89 -5.70
N GLY A 58 7.67 1.03 -4.71
CA GLY A 58 7.80 1.41 -3.30
C GLY A 58 9.19 1.91 -2.92
N VAL A 59 10.26 1.30 -3.43
CA VAL A 59 11.64 1.76 -3.23
C VAL A 59 11.85 3.16 -3.81
N ASP A 60 11.32 3.42 -5.00
CA ASP A 60 11.41 4.75 -5.63
C ASP A 60 10.66 5.83 -4.82
N ARG A 61 9.61 5.45 -4.08
CA ARG A 61 8.84 6.37 -3.22
C ARG A 61 9.45 6.61 -1.85
N ALA A 62 10.21 5.67 -1.31
CA ALA A 62 10.69 5.69 0.07
C ALA A 62 11.47 6.95 0.46
N ALA A 63 12.14 7.61 -0.49
CA ALA A 63 12.88 8.85 -0.21
C ALA A 63 11.99 10.10 -0.07
N SER A 64 10.70 10.00 -0.42
CA SER A 64 9.77 11.13 -0.56
C SER A 64 8.62 11.14 0.46
N CYS A 65 8.58 10.18 1.39
CA CYS A 65 7.51 10.02 2.38
C CYS A 65 8.02 9.36 3.66
N ASP A 66 7.25 9.46 4.74
CA ASP A 66 7.56 8.83 6.02
C ASP A 66 7.22 7.34 6.02
N GLU A 67 6.14 6.95 5.34
CA GLU A 67 5.74 5.53 5.22
C GLU A 67 5.40 5.17 3.77
N VAL A 68 5.90 4.01 3.34
CA VAL A 68 5.51 3.37 2.09
C VAL A 68 4.55 2.22 2.38
N TRP A 69 3.43 2.23 1.66
CA TRP A 69 2.43 1.17 1.67
C TRP A 69 2.37 0.52 0.29
N LEU A 70 2.24 -0.80 0.25
CA LEU A 70 1.99 -1.54 -0.99
C LEU A 70 0.65 -2.26 -0.85
N ALA A 71 -0.28 -2.03 -1.77
CA ALA A 71 -1.57 -2.69 -1.75
C ALA A 71 -1.80 -3.54 -2.99
N ALA A 72 -2.33 -4.74 -2.77
CA ALA A 72 -2.76 -5.59 -3.85
C ALA A 72 -3.97 -6.45 -3.49
N ARG A 73 -4.66 -6.94 -4.51
CA ARG A 73 -5.79 -7.83 -4.33
C ARG A 73 -5.36 -9.15 -3.68
N MET A 74 -6.11 -9.59 -2.67
CA MET A 74 -5.95 -10.91 -2.06
C MET A 74 -6.25 -12.02 -3.07
N SER A 75 -5.41 -13.07 -3.09
CA SER A 75 -5.69 -14.24 -3.91
C SER A 75 -6.95 -14.94 -3.41
N ALA A 76 -7.92 -15.15 -4.30
CA ALA A 76 -9.12 -15.94 -4.00
C ALA A 76 -8.80 -17.39 -3.59
N ARG A 77 -7.58 -17.88 -3.86
CA ARG A 77 -7.15 -19.25 -3.55
C ARG A 77 -6.13 -19.32 -2.41
N GLY A 78 -5.78 -18.21 -1.76
CA GLY A 78 -4.83 -18.18 -0.63
C GLY A 78 -3.39 -18.60 -0.99
N LYS A 79 -3.02 -18.52 -2.28
CA LYS A 79 -1.69 -18.93 -2.80
C LYS A 79 -0.91 -17.77 -3.43
N GLY A 80 -1.33 -16.52 -3.22
CA GLY A 80 -0.61 -15.38 -3.77
C GLY A 80 0.61 -14.98 -2.91
N ARG A 81 1.39 -14.01 -3.39
CA ARG A 81 2.61 -13.56 -2.70
C ARG A 81 2.31 -12.88 -1.36
N GLU A 82 1.07 -12.48 -1.11
CA GLU A 82 0.61 -12.05 0.21
C GLU A 82 0.90 -13.08 1.29
N HIS A 83 1.07 -14.39 0.99
CA HIS A 83 1.45 -15.41 1.97
C HIS A 83 2.89 -15.94 1.77
N ASP A 84 3.64 -15.47 0.77
CA ASP A 84 5.04 -15.86 0.58
C ASP A 84 5.90 -15.22 1.67
N ARG A 85 6.51 -16.06 2.52
CA ARG A 85 7.36 -15.61 3.63
C ARG A 85 8.54 -14.78 3.16
N ARG A 86 9.11 -15.08 1.98
CA ARG A 86 10.25 -14.33 1.42
C ARG A 86 9.82 -12.94 0.97
N PHE A 87 8.65 -12.83 0.36
CA PHE A 87 8.07 -11.55 -0.05
C PHE A 87 7.82 -10.66 1.18
N ARG A 88 7.14 -11.19 2.20
CA ARG A 88 6.92 -10.47 3.46
C ARG A 88 8.23 -10.11 4.18
N ALA A 89 9.22 -11.01 4.16
CA ALA A 89 10.52 -10.74 4.76
C ALA A 89 11.27 -9.60 4.04
N LEU A 90 11.18 -9.53 2.71
CA LEU A 90 11.73 -8.42 1.93
C LEU A 90 11.05 -7.10 2.28
N CYS A 91 9.71 -7.04 2.22
CA CYS A 91 8.96 -5.82 2.58
C CYS A 91 9.29 -5.35 4.01
N ARG A 92 9.39 -6.27 4.97
CA ARG A 92 9.79 -5.93 6.35
C ARG A 92 11.20 -5.35 6.43
N ARG A 93 12.16 -5.87 5.66
CA ARG A 93 13.53 -5.33 5.63
C ARG A 93 13.61 -3.95 4.99
N LEU A 94 12.68 -3.66 4.06
CA LEU A 94 12.55 -2.37 3.40
C LEU A 94 11.71 -1.37 4.21
N GLY A 95 11.07 -1.80 5.30
CA GLY A 95 10.17 -0.96 6.11
C GLY A 95 8.78 -0.74 5.51
N PHE A 96 8.38 -1.52 4.51
CA PHE A 96 7.12 -1.29 3.78
C PHE A 96 5.92 -1.96 4.46
N GLY A 97 4.82 -1.20 4.55
CA GLY A 97 3.50 -1.71 4.89
C GLY A 97 2.90 -2.53 3.74
N LEU A 98 2.11 -3.55 4.07
CA LEU A 98 1.42 -4.40 3.09
C LEU A 98 -0.07 -4.48 3.39
N LEU A 99 -0.89 -4.11 2.40
CA LEU A 99 -2.35 -4.17 2.46
C LEU A 99 -2.91 -5.18 1.46
N GLY A 100 -3.64 -6.15 1.96
CA GLY A 100 -4.45 -7.06 1.15
C GLY A 100 -5.85 -6.47 0.91
N VAL A 101 -6.27 -6.35 -0.34
CA VAL A 101 -7.62 -5.90 -0.70
C VAL A 101 -8.49 -7.11 -1.05
N GLY A 102 -9.49 -7.39 -0.23
CA GLY A 102 -10.45 -8.47 -0.46
C GLY A 102 -11.42 -8.19 -1.61
N SER A 103 -12.13 -9.21 -2.08
CA SER A 103 -13.08 -9.07 -3.21
C SER A 103 -14.26 -8.15 -2.90
N ALA A 104 -14.63 -8.00 -1.62
CA ALA A 104 -15.65 -7.08 -1.15
C ALA A 104 -15.10 -5.67 -0.82
N GLY A 105 -13.80 -5.43 -1.06
CA GLY A 105 -13.14 -4.16 -0.75
C GLY A 105 -12.73 -4.00 0.72
N ASN A 106 -12.80 -5.06 1.53
CA ASN A 106 -12.24 -5.06 2.88
C ASN A 106 -10.70 -5.06 2.82
N ILE A 107 -10.07 -4.34 3.73
CA ILE A 107 -8.61 -4.30 3.86
C ILE A 107 -8.16 -5.31 4.93
N GLU A 108 -7.11 -6.05 4.61
CA GLU A 108 -6.34 -6.87 5.54
C GLU A 108 -4.95 -6.25 5.69
N LEU A 109 -4.58 -5.89 6.92
CA LEU A 109 -3.22 -5.43 7.23
C LEU A 109 -2.29 -6.64 7.35
N LEU A 110 -1.44 -6.85 6.34
CA LEU A 110 -0.53 -8.00 6.27
C LEU A 110 0.81 -7.71 6.96
N LEU A 111 1.28 -6.46 6.87
CA LEU A 111 2.46 -5.91 7.54
C LEU A 111 2.22 -4.42 7.81
N SER A 112 2.57 -3.95 9.00
CA SER A 112 2.70 -2.52 9.27
C SER A 112 4.03 -2.00 8.71
N PRO A 113 4.10 -0.74 8.25
CA PRO A 113 5.36 -0.07 7.97
C PRO A 113 6.20 0.05 9.25
N ALA A 114 7.51 0.19 9.09
CA ALA A 114 8.50 0.23 10.17
C ALA A 114 8.83 1.65 10.63
#